data_AF-A0A6G7P2N1-F1
#
_entry.id   AF-A0A6G7P2N1-F1
#
_cell.length_a   1.000
_cell.length_b   1.000
_cell.length_c   1.000
_cell.angle_alpha   90.00
_cell.angle_beta   90.00
_cell.angle_gamma   90.00
#
_symmetry.space_group_name_H-M   'P 1'
#
loop_
_entity.id
_entity.type
_entity.pdbx_description
1 polymer ?
#
loop_
_entity_poly.entity_id
_entity_poly.type
_entity_poly.pdbx_seq_one_letter_code
_entity_poly.pdbx_strand_id
1 'polypeptide(L)'
;MLERFELDSAGVREILRGPEVRDLIDGIADEVAGNVRALVPAGTTIEVRGYTTDRGAATVVVADVQAMAWQARDGILTRAAGSAGLEVKAWQR
;
A
#
# COMPACT_ATOMS: atom_id res chain seq x y z
N MET A 1 -26.93 -23.11 21.86
CA MET A 1 -27.08 -21.67 21.57
C MET A 1 -25.78 -21.02 22.01
N LEU A 2 -25.18 -20.16 21.19
CA LEU A 2 -23.95 -19.47 21.59
C LEU A 2 -24.34 -18.33 22.54
N GLU A 3 -23.98 -18.43 23.82
CA GLU A 3 -24.46 -17.51 24.86
C GLU A 3 -23.66 -16.22 24.91
N ARG A 4 -22.39 -16.25 24.46
CA ARG A 4 -21.48 -15.11 24.43
C ARG A 4 -20.34 -15.34 23.44
N PHE A 5 -20.04 -14.32 22.64
CA PHE A 5 -18.87 -14.27 21.76
C PHE A 5 -18.01 -13.08 22.16
N GLU A 6 -16.72 -13.31 22.33
CA GLU A 6 -15.72 -12.25 22.56
C GLU A 6 -14.64 -12.38 21.50
N LEU A 7 -14.34 -11.28 20.81
CA LEU A 7 -13.32 -11.25 19.79
C LEU A 7 -11.94 -11.34 20.44
N ASP A 8 -11.15 -12.36 20.08
CA ASP A 8 -9.74 -12.43 20.47
C ASP A 8 -8.92 -11.40 19.68
N SER A 9 -8.90 -10.18 20.20
CA SER A 9 -8.09 -9.09 19.64
C SER A 9 -6.59 -9.38 19.64
N ALA A 10 -6.09 -10.24 20.54
CA ALA A 10 -4.68 -10.61 20.59
C ALA A 10 -4.33 -11.56 19.45
N GLY A 11 -5.13 -12.61 19.24
CA GLY A 11 -4.99 -13.52 18.11
C GLY A 11 -5.16 -12.83 16.76
N VAL A 12 -6.14 -11.93 16.62
CA VAL A 12 -6.29 -11.12 15.39
C VAL A 12 -5.04 -10.27 15.14
N ARG A 13 -4.50 -9.64 16.18
CA ARG A 13 -3.29 -8.83 16.07
C ARG A 13 -2.05 -9.65 15.70
N GLU A 14 -1.94 -10.86 16.22
CA GLU A 14 -0.88 -11.80 15.85
C GLU A 14 -0.92 -12.09 14.35
N ILE A 15 -2.09 -12.46 13.82
CA ILE A 15 -2.27 -12.74 12.39
C ILE A 15 -1.98 -11.50 11.54
N LEU A 16 -2.52 -10.33 11.89
CA LEU A 16 -2.33 -9.09 11.14
C LEU A 16 -0.86 -8.62 11.07
N ARG A 17 -0.03 -9.09 12.00
CA ARG A 17 1.41 -8.79 12.06
C ARG A 17 2.27 -9.95 11.56
N GLY A 18 1.65 -11.07 11.23
CA GLY A 18 2.30 -12.28 10.74
C GLY A 18 2.96 -12.09 9.38
N PRO A 19 3.86 -13.01 9.00
CA PRO A 19 4.56 -12.94 7.72
C PRO A 19 3.61 -12.98 6.53
N GLU A 20 2.51 -13.73 6.59
CA GLU A 20 1.56 -13.89 5.48
C GLU A 20 0.90 -12.56 5.09
N VAL A 21 0.55 -11.73 6.09
CA VAL A 21 -0.02 -10.41 5.83
C VAL A 21 1.05 -9.45 5.31
N ARG A 22 2.30 -9.58 5.77
CA ARG A 22 3.40 -8.76 5.24
C ARG A 22 3.68 -9.09 3.78
N ASP A 23 3.81 -10.37 3.45
CA ASP A 23 4.07 -10.83 2.09
C ASP A 23 2.95 -10.41 1.13
N LEU A 24 1.69 -10.48 1.59
CA LEU A 24 0.55 -9.98 0.83
C LEU A 24 0.67 -8.48 0.54
N ILE A 25 0.98 -7.69 1.57
CA ILE A 25 1.08 -6.23 1.45
C ILE A 25 2.28 -5.82 0.60
N ASP A 26 3.43 -6.46 0.78
CA ASP A 26 4.64 -6.21 0.01
C ASP A 26 4.43 -6.56 -1.47
N GLY A 27 3.76 -7.68 -1.76
CA GLY A 27 3.39 -8.07 -3.13
C GLY A 27 2.48 -7.05 -3.82
N ILE A 28 1.46 -6.55 -3.12
CA ILE A 28 0.59 -5.48 -3.65
C ILE A 28 1.40 -4.19 -3.85
N ALA A 29 2.30 -3.84 -2.93
CA ALA A 29 3.12 -2.65 -3.05
C ALA A 29 4.08 -2.72 -4.25
N ASP A 30 4.64 -3.90 -4.53
CA ASP A 30 5.46 -4.16 -5.71
C ASP A 30 4.65 -4.06 -7.01
N GLU A 31 3.40 -4.54 -7.02
CA GLU A 31 2.48 -4.35 -8.15
C GLU A 31 2.19 -2.86 -8.40
N VAL A 32 1.89 -2.11 -7.35
CA VAL A 32 1.70 -0.65 -7.44
C VAL A 32 2.97 0.00 -7.97
N ALA A 33 4.15 -0.36 -7.46
CA ALA A 33 5.42 0.16 -7.97
C ALA A 33 5.61 -0.15 -9.46
N GLY A 34 5.28 -1.37 -9.90
CA GLY A 34 5.26 -1.77 -11.31
C GLY A 34 4.36 -0.88 -12.16
N ASN A 35 3.14 -0.64 -11.70
CA ASN A 35 2.19 0.24 -12.38
C ASN A 35 2.67 1.69 -12.46
N VAL A 36 3.31 2.20 -11.39
CA VAL A 36 3.91 3.54 -11.41
C VAL A 36 5.04 3.64 -12.44
N ARG A 37 5.89 2.61 -12.61
CA ARG A 37 6.97 2.61 -13.62
C ARG A 37 6.45 2.87 -15.03
N ALA A 38 5.25 2.44 -15.35
CA ALA A 38 4.62 2.68 -16.65
C ALA A 38 4.11 4.12 -16.85
N LEU A 39 4.03 4.91 -15.78
CA LEU A 39 3.44 6.26 -15.76
C LEU A 39 4.49 7.37 -15.58
N VAL A 40 5.75 7.02 -15.35
CA VAL A 40 6.86 7.96 -15.11
C VAL A 40 7.98 7.76 -16.14
N PRO A 41 8.88 8.73 -16.33
CA PRO A 41 10.03 8.56 -17.22
C PRO A 41 10.86 7.30 -16.88
N ALA A 42 11.42 6.69 -17.92
CA ALA A 42 12.31 5.55 -17.75
C ALA A 42 13.51 5.93 -16.87
N GLY A 43 13.86 5.04 -15.93
CA GLY A 43 14.96 5.28 -15.00
C GLY A 43 14.59 6.06 -13.74
N THR A 44 13.34 6.53 -13.58
CA THR A 44 12.88 7.10 -12.31
C THR A 44 12.96 6.05 -11.19
N THR A 45 13.63 6.41 -10.09
CA THR A 45 13.76 5.56 -8.91
C THR A 45 12.42 5.44 -8.19
N ILE A 46 11.99 4.20 -7.98
CA ILE A 46 10.79 3.88 -7.18
C ILE A 46 11.22 2.95 -6.06
N GLU A 47 10.95 3.37 -4.83
CA GLU A 47 11.30 2.63 -3.62
C GLU A 47 10.05 2.03 -3.00
N VAL A 48 10.13 0.76 -2.62
CA VAL A 48 9.12 0.08 -1.81
C VAL A 48 9.74 -0.22 -0.45
N ARG A 49 9.02 0.16 0.61
CA ARG A 49 9.48 -0.03 1.99
C ARG A 49 8.36 -0.64 2.83
N GLY A 50 8.50 -1.92 3.18
CA GLY A 50 7.64 -2.60 4.14
C GLY A 50 7.92 -2.18 5.58
N TYR A 51 6.88 -2.12 6.41
CA TYR A 51 6.95 -1.85 7.84
C TYR A 51 5.74 -2.46 8.56
N THR A 52 5.64 -2.27 9.88
CA THR A 52 4.53 -2.82 10.67
C THR A 52 3.97 -1.75 11.60
N THR A 53 2.64 -1.63 11.63
CA THR A 53 1.89 -0.79 12.56
C THR A 53 1.13 -1.68 13.56
N ASP A 54 -0.18 -1.53 13.65
CA ASP A 54 -1.13 -2.53 14.12
C ASP A 54 -1.28 -3.73 13.15
N ARG A 55 -0.90 -3.57 11.87
CA ARG A 55 -0.88 -4.58 10.80
C ARG A 55 0.34 -4.43 9.88
N GLY A 56 0.57 -5.37 8.98
CA GLY A 56 1.52 -5.21 7.86
C GLY A 56 1.18 -3.97 7.01
N ALA A 57 2.18 -3.17 6.66
CA ALA A 57 2.03 -1.95 5.89
C ALA A 57 3.23 -1.74 4.97
N ALA A 58 3.04 -1.05 3.85
CA ALA A 58 4.13 -0.71 2.95
C ALA A 58 3.97 0.72 2.42
N THR A 59 5.09 1.35 2.06
CA THR A 59 5.14 2.65 1.39
C THR A 59 5.78 2.49 0.02
N VAL A 60 5.14 3.08 -0.99
CA VAL A 60 5.70 3.23 -2.35
C VAL A 60 6.07 4.69 -2.55
N VAL A 61 7.33 4.96 -2.87
CA VAL A 61 7.88 6.31 -3.08
C VAL A 61 8.38 6.44 -4.51
N VAL A 62 7.99 7.52 -5.18
CA VAL A 62 8.63 7.97 -6.42
C VAL A 62 9.69 9.00 -6.05
N ALA A 63 10.96 8.59 -6.08
CA ALA A 63 12.09 9.39 -5.60
C ALA A 63 12.56 10.39 -6.68
N ASP A 64 11.67 11.30 -7.07
CA ASP A 64 11.92 12.35 -8.06
C ASP A 64 11.31 13.68 -7.61
N VAL A 65 12.01 14.79 -7.87
CA VAL A 65 11.54 16.14 -7.55
C VAL A 65 10.25 16.52 -8.29
N GLN A 66 10.00 15.92 -9.46
CA GLN A 66 8.80 16.12 -10.26
C GLN A 66 7.63 15.23 -9.83
N ALA A 67 7.84 14.26 -8.94
CA ALA A 67 6.82 13.29 -8.56
C ALA A 67 5.54 13.95 -8.04
N MET A 68 5.65 15.03 -7.28
CA MET A 68 4.50 15.77 -6.77
C MET A 68 3.69 16.43 -7.90
N ALA A 69 4.36 16.95 -8.94
CA ALA A 69 3.71 17.53 -10.10
C ALA A 69 3.00 16.44 -10.93
N TRP A 70 3.64 15.29 -11.14
CA TRP A 70 3.03 14.14 -11.82
C TRP A 70 1.84 13.58 -11.05
N GLN A 71 1.91 13.53 -9.72
CA GLN A 71 0.77 13.12 -8.90
C GLN A 71 -0.39 14.12 -8.99
N ALA A 72 -0.12 15.43 -8.98
CA ALA A 72 -1.18 16.43 -9.08
C ALA A 72 -1.84 16.47 -10.47
N ARG A 73 -1.04 16.33 -11.55
CA ARG A 73 -1.52 16.39 -12.93
C ARG A 73 -2.11 15.08 -13.41
N ASP A 74 -1.40 13.98 -13.13
CA ASP A 74 -1.65 12.67 -13.71
C ASP A 74 -2.10 11.66 -12.64
N GLY A 75 -2.01 11.94 -11.35
CA GLY A 75 -2.43 10.98 -10.32
C GLY A 75 -1.65 9.67 -10.37
N ILE A 76 -0.34 9.73 -10.65
CA ILE A 76 0.51 8.54 -10.90
C ILE A 76 0.38 7.46 -9.81
N LEU A 77 0.31 7.82 -8.53
CA LEU A 77 0.15 6.88 -7.42
C LEU A 77 -1.30 6.43 -7.28
N THR A 78 -2.26 7.35 -7.42
CA THR A 78 -3.68 7.06 -7.28
C THR A 78 -4.17 6.08 -8.36
N ARG A 79 -3.78 6.31 -9.61
CA ARG A 79 -4.14 5.42 -10.73
C ARG A 79 -3.41 4.09 -10.67
N ALA A 80 -2.14 4.09 -10.28
CA ALA A 80 -1.38 2.86 -10.10
C ALA A 80 -1.98 1.98 -9.00
N ALA A 81 -2.35 2.58 -7.85
CA ALA A 81 -3.05 1.90 -6.77
C ALA A 81 -4.42 1.36 -7.23
N GLY A 82 -5.21 2.17 -7.93
CA GLY A 82 -6.49 1.73 -8.48
C GLY A 82 -6.36 0.58 -9.50
N SER A 83 -5.27 0.54 -10.27
CA SER A 83 -4.98 -0.55 -11.22
C SER A 83 -4.64 -1.86 -10.52
N ALA A 84 -4.07 -1.80 -9.31
CA ALA A 84 -3.88 -2.95 -8.42
C ALA A 84 -5.14 -3.29 -7.59
N GLY A 85 -6.30 -2.72 -7.92
CA GLY A 85 -7.57 -2.99 -7.24
C GLY A 85 -7.75 -2.28 -5.90
N LEU A 86 -6.88 -1.33 -5.54
CA LEU A 86 -6.98 -0.60 -4.27
C LEU A 86 -7.98 0.55 -4.35
N GLU A 87 -8.83 0.65 -3.33
CA GLU A 87 -9.67 1.84 -3.11
C GLU A 87 -8.82 2.96 -2.51
N VAL A 88 -8.60 4.04 -3.27
CA VAL A 88 -7.87 5.22 -2.77
C VAL A 88 -8.85 6.16 -2.09
N LYS A 89 -8.78 6.22 -0.76
CA LYS A 89 -9.58 7.18 0.04
C LYS A 89 -8.86 8.51 0.11
N ALA A 90 -9.54 9.58 -0.33
CA ALA A 90 -9.06 10.93 -0.08
C ALA A 90 -9.02 11.18 1.43
N TRP A 91 -7.96 11.84 1.91
CA TRP A 91 -7.91 12.28 3.29
C TRP A 91 -9.02 13.31 3.53
N GLN A 92 -10.08 12.91 4.22
CA GLN A 92 -11.09 13.81 4.74
C GLN A 92 -10.63 14.24 6.13
N ARG A 93 -10.37 15.54 6.28
CA ARG A 93 -9.89 16.15 7.53
C ARG A 93 -11.03 16.36 8.51
#